data_AF-A0A536GN77-F1
#
_entry.id   AF-A0A536GN77-F1
#
_cell.length_a   1.000
_cell.length_b   1.000
_cell.length_c   1.000
_cell.angle_alpha   90.00
_cell.angle_beta   90.00
_cell.angle_gamma   90.00
#
_symmetry.space_group_name_H-M   'P 1'
#
loop_
_entity.id
_entity.type
_entity.pdbx_description
1 polymer ?
#
loop_
_entity_poly.entity_id
_entity_poly.type
_entity_poly.pdbx_seq_one_letter_code
_entity_poly.pdbx_strand_id
1 'polypeptide(L)'
;QILGLHAAAAGSQLVVWDAGGRATNLFISWNCIGWQSLVLLGASLAVGLRGASTEARVQVFVIGLLGTVLVNMVRVAIVCVLAAVAGRTPALIFHDYAGTLMTVIWLFAFWFGSQRWILGPGESE
;
A
#
# COMPACT_ATOMS: atom_id res chain seq x y z
N GLN A 1 3.10 1.15 22.43
CA GLN A 1 1.96 2.07 22.44
C GLN A 1 2.35 3.27 21.62
N ILE A 2 1.61 3.59 20.56
CA ILE A 2 1.80 4.82 19.78
C ILE A 2 0.48 5.58 19.93
N LEU A 3 0.51 6.85 20.35
CA LEU A 3 -0.68 7.69 20.52
C LEU A 3 -1.73 7.15 21.52
N GLY A 4 -1.32 6.41 22.55
CA GLY A 4 -2.26 5.81 23.53
C GLY A 4 -3.06 4.61 22.99
N LEU A 5 -2.79 4.19 21.75
CA LEU A 5 -3.39 3.02 21.13
C LEU A 5 -2.55 1.78 21.40
N HIS A 6 -3.24 0.69 21.75
CA HIS A 6 -2.66 -0.65 21.82
C HIS A 6 -3.19 -1.46 20.65
N ALA A 7 -2.31 -2.23 20.02
CA ALA A 7 -2.68 -3.16 18.97
C ALA A 7 -1.92 -4.48 19.13
N ALA A 8 -2.56 -5.59 18.81
CA ALA A 8 -1.97 -6.92 18.82
C ALA A 8 -2.39 -7.67 17.55
N ALA A 9 -1.47 -8.46 17.01
CA ALA A 9 -1.79 -9.41 15.94
C ALA A 9 -2.25 -10.73 16.55
N ALA A 10 -3.38 -11.23 16.08
CA ALA A 10 -3.97 -12.51 16.45
C ALA A 10 -4.27 -13.30 15.17
N GLY A 11 -3.23 -13.94 14.61
CA GLY A 11 -3.34 -14.66 13.33
C GLY A 11 -3.72 -13.73 12.18
N SER A 12 -4.88 -13.95 11.56
CA SER A 12 -5.45 -13.11 10.49
C SER A 12 -6.23 -11.90 11.01
N GLN A 13 -6.18 -11.62 12.31
CA GLN A 13 -6.88 -10.51 12.93
C GLN A 13 -5.92 -9.52 13.58
N LEU A 14 -6.26 -8.24 13.52
CA LEU A 14 -5.67 -7.18 14.32
C LEU A 14 -6.68 -6.77 15.39
N VAL A 15 -6.28 -6.88 16.65
CA VAL A 15 -7.07 -6.36 17.77
C VAL A 15 -6.51 -5.00 18.12
N VAL A 16 -7.36 -3.97 18.09
CA VAL A 16 -6.98 -2.60 18.43
C VAL A 16 -7.84 -2.14 19.59
N TRP A 17 -7.21 -1.57 20.61
CA TRP A 17 -7.91 -0.99 21.76
C TRP A 17 -7.91 0.53 21.65
N ASP A 18 -9.09 1.13 21.85
CA ASP A 18 -9.23 2.58 21.98
C ASP A 18 -8.73 3.07 23.35
N ALA A 19 -8.68 4.40 23.53
CA ALA A 19 -8.26 5.02 24.80
C ALA A 19 -9.18 4.67 25.98
N GLY A 20 -10.41 4.20 25.73
CA GLY A 20 -11.37 3.72 26.73
C GLY A 20 -11.27 2.22 27.02
N GLY A 21 -10.32 1.51 26.40
CA GLY A 21 -10.11 0.07 26.58
C GLY A 21 -11.07 -0.83 25.79
N ARG A 22 -11.92 -0.30 24.89
CA ARG A 22 -12.77 -1.13 24.03
C ARG A 22 -11.95 -1.76 22.92
N ALA A 23 -12.04 -3.08 22.81
CA ALA A 23 -11.38 -3.85 21.76
C ALA A 23 -12.21 -3.87 20.48
N THR A 24 -11.57 -3.58 19.35
CA THR A 24 -12.12 -3.76 18.00
C THR A 24 -11.28 -4.77 17.25
N ASN A 25 -11.94 -5.82 16.74
CA ASN A 25 -11.29 -6.84 15.92
C ASN A 25 -11.41 -6.47 14.44
N LEU A 26 -10.28 -6.31 13.78
CA LEU A 26 -10.19 -6.09 12.34
C LEU A 26 -9.68 -7.38 11.68
N PHE A 27 -10.47 -7.93 10.76
CA PHE A 27 -10.07 -9.10 9.99
C PHE A 27 -9.25 -8.67 8.78
N ILE A 28 -8.02 -9.18 8.64
CA ILE A 28 -7.19 -8.97 7.46
C ILE A 28 -7.62 -9.95 6.38
N SER A 29 -8.13 -9.43 5.28
CA SER A 29 -8.44 -10.19 4.06
C SER A 29 -7.45 -9.88 2.94
N TRP A 30 -7.56 -10.62 1.83
CA TRP A 30 -6.80 -10.34 0.60
C TRP A 30 -6.93 -8.90 0.10
N ASN A 31 -8.07 -8.24 0.33
CA ASN A 31 -8.23 -6.83 0.00
C ASN A 31 -7.29 -5.92 0.81
N CYS A 32 -6.98 -6.29 2.05
CA CYS A 32 -6.03 -5.57 2.91
C CYS A 32 -4.58 -5.77 2.45
N ILE A 33 -4.25 -6.97 1.95
CA ILE A 33 -2.95 -7.26 1.31
C ILE A 33 -2.77 -6.40 0.05
N GLY A 34 -3.87 -5.99 -0.59
CA GLY A 34 -3.85 -5.13 -1.77
C GLY A 34 -3.56 -5.93 -3.04
N TRP A 35 -4.16 -7.11 -3.20
CA TRP A 35 -4.01 -7.90 -4.43
C TRP A 35 -4.34 -7.09 -5.70
N GLN A 36 -5.29 -6.15 -5.60
CA GLN A 36 -5.60 -5.21 -6.68
C GLN A 36 -4.41 -4.32 -7.05
N SER A 37 -3.67 -3.78 -6.07
CA SER A 37 -2.49 -2.96 -6.34
C SER A 37 -1.33 -3.78 -6.90
N LEU A 38 -1.22 -5.06 -6.55
CA LEU A 38 -0.26 -5.99 -7.16
C LEU A 38 -0.59 -6.27 -8.64
N VAL A 39 -1.88 -6.47 -8.97
CA VAL A 39 -2.33 -6.65 -10.35
C VAL A 39 -2.04 -5.38 -11.17
N LEU A 40 -2.35 -4.19 -10.62
CA LEU A 40 -2.06 -2.92 -11.28
C LEU A 40 -0.57 -2.69 -11.47
N LEU A 41 0.25 -2.98 -10.46
CA LEU A 41 1.70 -2.92 -10.57
C LEU A 41 2.19 -3.85 -11.69
N GLY A 42 1.76 -5.11 -11.70
CA GLY A 42 2.14 -6.10 -12.71
C GLY A 42 1.77 -5.66 -14.13
N ALA A 43 0.54 -5.17 -14.32
CA ALA A 43 0.09 -4.63 -15.60
C ALA A 43 0.93 -3.42 -16.03
N SER A 44 1.25 -2.52 -15.09
CA SER A 44 2.07 -1.33 -15.39
C SER A 44 3.50 -1.69 -15.78
N LEU A 45 4.12 -2.66 -15.09
CA LEU A 45 5.48 -3.12 -15.37
C LEU A 45 5.58 -3.79 -16.74
N ALA A 46 4.57 -4.56 -17.15
CA ALA A 46 4.52 -5.20 -18.47
C ALA A 46 4.52 -4.19 -19.63
N VAL A 47 4.04 -2.97 -19.39
CA VAL A 47 4.04 -1.89 -20.37
C VAL A 47 5.29 -1.01 -20.24
N GLY A 48 5.61 -0.56 -19.02
CA GLY A 48 6.65 0.45 -18.80
C GLY A 48 8.09 -0.06 -18.78
N LEU A 49 8.32 -1.38 -18.76
CA LEU A 49 9.67 -1.97 -18.85
C LEU A 49 10.10 -2.38 -20.26
N ARG A 50 9.27 -2.11 -21.28
CA ARG A 50 9.63 -2.37 -22.67
C ARG A 50 10.85 -1.52 -23.05
N GLY A 51 11.86 -2.15 -23.67
CA GLY A 51 13.11 -1.48 -24.07
C GLY A 51 14.19 -1.38 -22.98
N ALA A 52 13.84 -1.54 -21.70
CA ALA A 52 14.80 -1.37 -20.60
C ALA A 52 15.84 -2.52 -20.51
N SER A 53 17.05 -2.19 -20.06
CA SER A 53 18.10 -3.15 -19.68
C SER A 53 17.67 -4.07 -18.51
N THR A 54 18.32 -5.23 -18.38
CA THR A 54 18.00 -6.22 -17.33
C THR A 54 18.21 -5.65 -15.94
N GLU A 55 19.26 -4.86 -15.74
CA GLU A 55 19.61 -4.19 -14.50
C GLU A 55 18.52 -3.19 -14.10
N ALA A 56 18.10 -2.33 -15.04
CA ALA A 56 17.03 -1.36 -14.81
C ALA A 56 15.69 -2.06 -14.51
N ARG A 57 15.37 -3.14 -15.23
CA ARG A 57 14.17 -3.95 -14.97
C ARG A 57 14.12 -4.49 -13.55
N VAL A 58 15.23 -5.05 -13.06
CA VAL A 58 15.31 -5.59 -11.70
C VAL A 58 15.13 -4.48 -10.66
N GLN A 59 15.81 -3.34 -10.83
CA GLN A 59 15.68 -2.20 -9.91
C GLN A 59 14.24 -1.69 -9.85
N VAL A 60 13.63 -1.41 -11.00
CA VAL A 60 12.24 -0.93 -11.10
C VAL A 60 11.27 -1.94 -10.52
N PHE A 61 11.45 -3.24 -10.79
CA PHE A 61 10.62 -4.30 -10.22
C PHE A 61 10.71 -4.34 -8.69
N VAL A 62 11.92 -4.36 -8.13
CA VAL A 62 12.13 -4.46 -6.67
C VAL A 62 11.57 -3.22 -5.97
N ILE A 63 11.85 -2.02 -6.49
CA ILE A 63 11.32 -0.76 -5.94
C ILE A 63 9.79 -0.73 -6.03
N GLY A 64 9.23 -1.12 -7.17
CA GLY A 64 7.78 -1.17 -7.38
C GLY A 64 7.10 -2.13 -6.41
N LEU A 65 7.65 -3.33 -6.24
CA LEU A 65 7.11 -4.35 -5.33
C LEU A 65 7.19 -3.91 -3.87
N LEU A 66 8.37 -3.50 -3.40
CA LEU A 66 8.58 -3.08 -2.02
C LEU A 66 7.76 -1.84 -1.68
N GLY A 67 7.70 -0.86 -2.57
CA GLY A 67 6.90 0.34 -2.34
C GLY A 67 5.40 0.05 -2.36
N THR A 68 4.92 -0.87 -3.21
CA THR A 68 3.51 -1.30 -3.19
C THR A 68 3.15 -1.99 -1.88
N VAL A 69 4.02 -2.90 -1.39
CA VAL A 69 3.85 -3.54 -0.08
C VAL A 69 3.83 -2.49 1.03
N LEU A 70 4.75 -1.52 1.00
CA LEU A 70 4.84 -0.46 2.00
C LEU A 70 3.57 0.41 2.03
N VAL A 71 3.07 0.85 0.87
CA VAL A 71 1.83 1.63 0.75
C VAL A 71 0.64 0.85 1.29
N ASN A 72 0.55 -0.45 0.99
CA ASN A 72 -0.50 -1.32 1.52
C ASN A 72 -0.41 -1.46 3.05
N MET A 73 0.80 -1.61 3.61
CA MET A 73 0.99 -1.64 5.06
C MET A 73 0.59 -0.31 5.73
N VAL A 74 0.98 0.82 5.15
CA VAL A 74 0.59 2.15 5.65
C VAL A 74 -0.93 2.32 5.63
N ARG A 75 -1.59 1.89 4.55
CA ARG A 75 -3.06 1.90 4.46
C ARG A 75 -3.70 1.11 5.59
N VAL A 76 -3.25 -0.12 5.85
CA VAL A 76 -3.79 -0.94 6.96
C VAL A 76 -3.56 -0.26 8.31
N ALA A 77 -2.39 0.33 8.53
CA ALA A 77 -2.08 1.07 9.74
C ALA A 77 -3.04 2.27 9.92
N ILE A 78 -3.29 3.06 8.87
CA ILE A 78 -4.23 4.19 8.92
C ILE A 78 -5.65 3.72 9.24
N VAL A 79 -6.12 2.64 8.61
CA VAL A 79 -7.44 2.06 8.90
C VAL A 79 -7.55 1.63 10.37
N CYS A 80 -6.52 1.02 10.94
CA CYS A 80 -6.49 0.63 12.36
C CYS A 80 -6.57 1.84 13.29
N VAL A 81 -5.80 2.90 12.98
CA VAL A 81 -5.84 4.15 13.75
C VAL A 81 -7.22 4.78 13.67
N LEU A 82 -7.79 4.90 12.47
CA LEU A 82 -9.14 5.45 12.26
C LEU A 82 -10.21 4.64 13.01
N ALA A 83 -10.12 3.32 12.99
CA ALA A 83 -11.04 2.45 13.71
C ALA A 83 -11.02 2.72 15.22
N ALA A 84 -9.84 3.01 15.78
CA ALA A 84 -9.69 3.26 17.21
C ALA A 84 -10.05 4.69 17.64
N VAL A 85 -9.82 5.70 16.80
CA VAL A 85 -10.06 7.12 17.17
C VAL A 85 -11.41 7.66 16.69
N ALA A 86 -11.90 7.18 15.56
CA ALA A 86 -13.10 7.68 14.90
C ALA A 86 -14.20 6.61 14.74
N GLY A 87 -13.91 5.37 15.15
CA GLY A 87 -14.83 4.25 15.06
C GLY A 87 -14.89 3.60 13.68
N ARG A 88 -15.82 2.65 13.52
CA ARG A 88 -15.88 1.76 12.36
C ARG A 88 -16.25 2.46 11.04
N THR A 89 -17.21 3.38 11.07
CA THR A 89 -17.74 3.99 9.83
C THR A 89 -16.69 4.81 9.08
N PRO A 90 -15.93 5.72 9.73
CA PRO A 90 -14.86 6.44 9.04
C PRO A 90 -13.74 5.53 8.55
N ALA A 91 -13.41 4.47 9.32
CA ALA A 91 -12.40 3.49 8.92
C ALA A 91 -12.79 2.70 7.65
N LEU A 92 -14.08 2.34 7.52
CA LEU A 92 -14.61 1.68 6.32
C LEU A 92 -14.58 2.59 5.08
N ILE A 93 -15.02 3.85 5.22
CA ILE A 93 -14.97 4.81 4.12
C ILE A 93 -13.53 4.99 3.62
N PHE A 94 -12.57 5.15 4.54
CA PHE A 94 -11.17 5.23 4.16
C PHE A 94 -10.67 3.94 3.49
N HIS A 95 -11.03 2.78 4.06
CA HIS A 95 -10.67 1.48 3.52
C HIS A 95 -11.15 1.29 2.08
N ASP A 96 -12.39 1.67 1.77
CA ASP A 96 -13.04 1.39 0.49
C ASP A 96 -12.65 2.39 -0.61
N TYR A 97 -12.43 3.65 -0.26
CA TYR A 97 -12.20 4.72 -1.25
C TYR A 97 -10.76 5.25 -1.25
N ALA A 98 -10.21 5.56 -0.08
CA ALA A 98 -8.89 6.19 0.00
C ALA A 98 -7.76 5.22 -0.36
N GLY A 99 -7.95 3.91 -0.15
CA GLY A 99 -6.98 2.88 -0.53
C GLY A 99 -6.66 2.87 -2.04
N THR A 100 -7.69 3.04 -2.88
CA THR A 100 -7.51 3.14 -4.34
C THR A 100 -6.74 4.40 -4.70
N LEU A 101 -7.12 5.54 -4.12
CA LEU A 101 -6.45 6.82 -4.38
C LEU A 101 -4.96 6.78 -3.99
N MET A 102 -4.63 6.21 -2.82
CA MET A 102 -3.24 6.00 -2.39
C MET A 102 -2.45 5.17 -3.39
N THR A 103 -3.05 4.09 -3.91
CA THR A 103 -2.41 3.22 -4.91
C THR A 103 -2.14 3.97 -6.21
N VAL A 104 -3.12 4.74 -6.69
CA VAL A 104 -2.98 5.54 -7.92
C VAL A 104 -1.86 6.57 -7.76
N ILE A 105 -1.86 7.33 -6.67
CA ILE A 105 -0.82 8.32 -6.37
C ILE A 105 0.56 7.65 -6.30
N TRP A 106 0.65 6.51 -5.63
CA TRP A 106 1.87 5.71 -5.56
C TRP A 106 2.38 5.30 -6.95
N LEU A 107 1.52 4.74 -7.80
CA LEU A 107 1.92 4.32 -9.15
C LEU A 107 2.40 5.50 -10.00
N PHE A 108 1.75 6.67 -9.89
CA PHE A 108 2.23 7.89 -10.56
C PHE A 108 3.62 8.31 -10.06
N ALA A 109 3.82 8.38 -8.75
CA ALA A 109 5.11 8.75 -8.16
C ALA A 109 6.21 7.75 -8.51
N PHE A 110 5.89 6.45 -8.47
CA PHE A 110 6.77 5.35 -8.83
C PHE A 110 7.23 5.44 -10.29
N TRP A 111 6.31 5.63 -11.23
CA TRP A 111 6.67 5.73 -12.65
C TRP A 111 7.38 7.03 -12.97
N PHE A 112 6.93 8.16 -12.43
CA PHE A 112 7.64 9.43 -12.56
C PHE A 112 9.09 9.30 -12.09
N GLY A 113 9.31 8.65 -10.94
CA GLY A 113 10.65 8.44 -10.45
C GLY A 113 11.47 7.44 -11.26
N SER A 114 10.86 6.33 -11.66
CA SER A 114 11.54 5.33 -12.48
C SER A 114 12.00 5.91 -13.82
N GLN A 115 11.16 6.70 -14.49
CA GLN A 115 11.49 7.38 -15.76
C GLN A 115 12.53 8.49 -15.60
N ARG A 116 12.58 9.15 -14.44
CA ARG A 116 13.51 10.26 -14.23
C ARG A 116 14.91 9.79 -13.83
N TRP A 117 15.00 8.70 -13.06
CA TRP A 117 16.24 8.32 -12.38
C TRP A 117 16.78 6.93 -12.74
N ILE A 118 15.95 6.03 -13.29
CA ILE A 118 16.36 4.64 -13.56
C ILE A 118 16.37 4.36 -15.06
N LEU A 119 15.26 4.64 -15.74
CA LEU A 119 15.07 4.47 -17.18
C LEU A 119 15.52 5.78 -17.85
N GLY A 120 16.79 5.88 -18.24
CA GLY A 120 17.33 7.11 -18.85
C GLY A 120 16.67 7.46 -20.20
N PRO A 121 16.88 8.68 -20.74
CA PRO A 121 16.23 9.17 -21.97
C PRO A 121 16.45 8.35 -23.25
N GLY A 122 17.35 7.36 -23.25
CA GLY A 122 17.77 6.60 -24.44
C GLY A 122 17.33 5.13 -24.48
N GLU A 123 16.58 4.63 -23.51
CA GLU A 123 16.05 3.24 -23.51
C GLU A 123 14.57 3.16 -23.90
N SER A 124 13.95 4.28 -24.27
CA SER A 124 12.52 4.40 -24.60
C SER A 124 12.22 4.74 -26.07
N GLU A 125 13.23 4.75 -26.96
CA GLU A 125 13.05 4.82 -28.43
C GLU A 125 13.10 3.43 -29.07
#